data_AF-A0A800F9L2-F1
#
_entry.id   AF-A0A800F9L2-F1
#
_cell.length_a   1.000
_cell.length_b   1.000
_cell.length_c   1.000
_cell.angle_alpha   90.00
_cell.angle_beta   90.00
_cell.angle_gamma   90.00
#
_symmetry.space_group_name_H-M   'P 1'
#
loop_
_entity.id
_entity.type
_entity.pdbx_description
1 polymer ?
#
loop_
_entity_poly.entity_id
_entity_poly.type
_entity_poly.pdbx_seq_one_letter_code
_entity_poly.pdbx_strand_id
1 'polypeptide(L)'
;MGWATRPNLALNRAWALGGTVRMGASAGGRYWVSGLSGSEAQTLVGDLALRVTRGNAAGPSLRRPRVGLYRPWNTSMDEGWTRWLLERYDFDFQNVRNSDVHAGDLLDRYDVIVLPAERPGALKDGHAEGSVPARYAGGLGDVGIRSLETFVRTGGTLVAMNQASNLAIDEFHLPVRNVVGELGRQDFFSSGSIMEVESDVAHPVMAGMPERAKIFFDRSPVFTVEEGFEGAALLKYQEAGSPLLSGYLLGEETRARVRRRPRRTLWRGARPASRVPAAVAGAAIRNVPGAVQLRAVLTGHRGRGVRK
;
A
#
# COMPACT_ATOMS: atom_id res chain seq x y z
N MET A 1 -1.80 -10.88 -0.25
CA MET A 1 -2.28 -9.64 0.38
C MET A 1 -1.42 -9.47 1.62
N GLY A 2 -0.50 -8.50 1.67
CA GLY A 2 0.43 -8.38 2.81
C GLY A 2 -0.20 -7.91 4.11
N TRP A 3 -1.36 -7.24 4.04
CA TRP A 3 -2.07 -6.73 5.21
C TRP A 3 -3.03 -7.74 5.86
N ALA A 4 -3.51 -8.76 5.14
CA ALA A 4 -4.39 -9.81 5.69
C ALA A 4 -3.57 -10.91 6.38
N THR A 5 -2.56 -10.51 7.15
CA THR A 5 -1.77 -11.43 7.97
C THR A 5 -2.59 -11.88 9.17
N ARG A 6 -2.23 -13.04 9.73
CA ARG A 6 -2.92 -13.57 10.92
C ARG A 6 -3.02 -12.54 12.06
N PRO A 7 -1.97 -11.75 12.39
CA PRO A 7 -2.09 -10.69 13.40
C PRO A 7 -3.12 -9.63 13.04
N ASN A 8 -3.12 -9.10 11.82
CA ASN A 8 -4.04 -8.04 11.42
C ASN A 8 -5.50 -8.51 11.36
N LEU A 9 -5.73 -9.76 10.92
CA LEU A 9 -7.05 -10.40 11.02
C LEU A 9 -7.49 -10.56 12.48
N ALA A 10 -6.56 -10.87 13.37
CA ALA A 10 -6.85 -10.97 14.80
C ALA A 10 -7.27 -9.63 15.39
N LEU A 11 -6.63 -8.53 14.99
CA LEU A 11 -7.03 -7.18 15.43
C LEU A 11 -8.44 -6.84 14.96
N ASN A 12 -8.76 -7.12 13.68
CA ASN A 12 -10.08 -6.85 13.13
C ASN A 12 -11.18 -7.60 13.88
N ARG A 13 -10.99 -8.91 14.11
CA ARG A 13 -11.93 -9.74 14.88
C ARG A 13 -12.01 -9.30 16.35
N ALA A 14 -10.90 -8.92 16.96
CA ALA A 14 -10.90 -8.43 18.33
C ALA A 14 -11.76 -7.18 18.49
N TRP A 15 -11.65 -6.21 17.57
CA TRP A 15 -12.52 -5.03 17.59
C TRP A 15 -14.00 -5.39 17.36
N ALA A 16 -14.30 -6.34 16.47
CA ALA A 16 -15.67 -6.81 16.23
C ALA A 16 -16.31 -7.45 17.48
N LEU A 17 -15.50 -8.06 18.35
CA LEU A 17 -15.93 -8.63 19.63
C LEU A 17 -15.95 -7.60 20.78
N GLY A 18 -15.76 -6.30 20.50
CA GLY A 18 -15.68 -5.26 21.54
C GLY A 18 -14.37 -5.22 22.31
N GLY A 19 -13.36 -5.96 21.86
CA GLY A 19 -12.01 -5.97 22.42
C GLY A 19 -11.28 -4.64 22.18
N THR A 20 -10.37 -4.35 23.10
CA THR A 20 -9.45 -3.20 23.02
C THR A 20 -8.09 -3.67 22.51
N VAL A 21 -7.53 -2.92 21.55
CA VAL A 21 -6.22 -3.20 20.97
C VAL A 21 -5.23 -2.12 21.40
N ARG A 22 -4.00 -2.52 21.75
CA ARG A 22 -2.89 -1.60 22.03
C ARG A 22 -1.64 -2.04 21.27
N MET A 23 -0.85 -1.08 20.80
CA MET A 23 0.46 -1.38 20.20
C MET A 23 1.46 -1.71 21.31
N GLY A 24 2.21 -2.79 21.15
CA GLY A 24 3.28 -3.14 22.09
C GLY A 24 4.46 -2.16 22.02
N ALA A 25 5.10 -1.92 23.16
CA ALA A 25 6.22 -0.96 23.27
C ALA A 25 7.52 -1.40 22.57
N SER A 26 7.63 -2.68 22.18
CA SER A 26 8.82 -3.24 21.54
C SER A 26 8.70 -3.30 20.03
N ALA A 27 9.82 -3.12 19.32
CA ALA A 27 9.95 -3.38 17.89
C ALA A 27 9.40 -4.78 17.48
N GLY A 28 8.87 -4.90 16.27
CA GLY A 28 8.40 -6.18 15.71
C GLY A 28 6.88 -6.39 15.67
N GLY A 29 6.09 -5.32 15.63
CA GLY A 29 4.65 -5.42 15.32
C GLY A 29 3.83 -6.28 16.29
N ARG A 30 4.17 -6.26 17.58
CA ARG A 30 3.38 -6.93 18.63
C ARG A 30 2.19 -6.08 19.05
N TYR A 31 1.06 -6.73 19.29
CA TYR A 31 -0.18 -6.08 19.73
C TYR A 31 -0.72 -6.76 20.99
N TRP A 32 -1.29 -5.96 21.87
CA TRP A 32 -2.04 -6.42 23.03
C TRP A 32 -3.53 -6.35 22.72
N VAL A 33 -4.25 -7.42 23.05
CA VAL A 33 -5.71 -7.50 22.95
C VAL A 33 -6.25 -7.79 24.35
N SER A 34 -7.20 -6.96 24.78
CA SER A 34 -7.86 -7.06 26.09
C SER A 34 -9.37 -6.90 25.96
N GLY A 35 -10.12 -7.32 26.98
CA GLY A 35 -11.58 -7.21 27.00
C GLY A 35 -12.33 -8.34 26.29
N LEU A 36 -11.64 -9.41 25.87
CA LEU A 36 -12.25 -10.64 25.37
C LEU A 36 -12.44 -11.65 26.51
N SER A 37 -13.52 -12.43 26.45
CA SER A 37 -13.69 -13.60 27.31
C SER A 37 -12.64 -14.68 27.02
N GLY A 38 -12.45 -15.60 27.96
CA GLY A 38 -11.50 -16.70 27.80
C GLY A 38 -11.79 -17.57 26.57
N SER A 39 -13.07 -17.85 26.29
CA SER A 39 -13.49 -18.62 25.12
C SER A 39 -13.28 -17.87 23.81
N GLU A 40 -13.63 -16.58 23.74
CA GLU A 40 -13.40 -15.75 22.55
C GLU A 40 -11.91 -15.66 22.19
N ALA A 41 -11.07 -15.42 23.20
CA ALA A 41 -9.62 -15.38 23.00
C ALA A 41 -9.09 -16.75 22.52
N GLN A 42 -9.59 -17.86 23.06
CA GLN A 42 -9.16 -19.19 22.67
C GLN A 42 -9.57 -19.54 21.24
N THR A 43 -10.79 -19.18 20.84
CA THR A 43 -11.28 -19.34 19.46
C THR A 43 -10.44 -18.53 18.48
N LEU A 44 -10.15 -17.26 18.80
CA LEU A 44 -9.33 -16.40 17.95
C LEU A 44 -7.92 -16.97 17.72
N VAL A 45 -7.31 -17.51 18.79
CA VAL A 45 -6.00 -18.16 18.73
C VAL A 45 -6.04 -19.43 17.89
N GLY A 46 -7.08 -20.25 18.05
CA GLY A 46 -7.27 -21.50 17.30
C GLY A 46 -7.48 -21.25 15.81
N ASP A 47 -8.46 -20.42 15.45
CA ASP A 47 -8.85 -20.12 14.07
C ASP A 47 -7.69 -19.54 13.23
N LEU A 48 -6.92 -18.63 13.84
CA LEU A 48 -5.86 -17.92 13.15
C LEU A 48 -4.48 -18.53 13.39
N ALA A 49 -4.40 -19.63 14.16
CA ALA A 49 -3.15 -20.29 14.56
C ALA A 49 -2.11 -19.27 15.07
N LEU A 50 -2.52 -18.45 16.04
CA LEU A 50 -1.71 -17.37 16.60
C LEU A 50 -0.72 -17.89 17.64
N ARG A 51 0.44 -17.26 17.72
CA ARG A 51 1.33 -17.39 18.88
C ARG A 51 1.02 -16.26 19.84
N VAL A 52 0.54 -16.61 21.03
CA VAL A 52 0.16 -15.63 22.05
C VAL A 52 0.93 -15.83 23.35
N THR A 53 1.19 -14.73 24.03
CA THR A 53 1.76 -14.68 25.37
C THR A 53 0.84 -13.85 26.24
N ARG A 54 0.50 -14.33 27.44
CA ARG A 54 -0.25 -13.53 28.41
C ARG A 54 0.71 -12.58 29.13
N GLY A 55 0.24 -11.40 29.46
CA GLY A 55 1.01 -10.37 30.16
C GLY A 55 0.23 -9.07 30.27
N ASN A 56 0.89 -8.05 30.81
CA ASN A 56 0.27 -6.74 31.00
C ASN A 56 0.37 -5.90 29.73
N ALA A 57 -0.78 -5.34 29.32
CA ALA A 57 -0.86 -4.49 28.15
C ALA A 57 -0.23 -3.12 28.45
N ALA A 58 0.76 -2.73 27.64
CA ALA A 58 1.40 -1.42 27.69
C ALA A 58 1.54 -0.85 26.27
N GLY A 59 1.57 0.48 26.16
CA GLY A 59 1.64 1.22 24.89
C GLY A 59 0.32 1.87 24.47
N PRO A 60 0.29 2.62 23.36
CA PRO A 60 -0.88 3.40 22.95
C PRO A 60 -2.03 2.51 22.49
N SER A 61 -3.27 2.94 22.77
CA SER A 61 -4.48 2.27 22.27
C SER A 61 -4.67 2.53 20.77
N LEU A 62 -5.12 1.51 20.06
CA LEU A 62 -5.44 1.57 18.64
C LEU A 62 -6.95 1.50 18.46
N ARG A 63 -7.48 2.52 17.79
CA ARG A 63 -8.88 2.56 17.34
C ARG A 63 -9.02 1.76 16.05
N ARG A 64 -10.18 1.12 15.88
CA ARG A 64 -10.56 0.53 14.60
C ARG A 64 -10.69 1.66 13.55
N PRO A 65 -9.98 1.59 12.42
CA PRO A 65 -10.02 2.65 11.41
C PRO A 65 -11.33 2.63 10.62
N ARG A 66 -11.87 3.81 10.30
CA ARG A 66 -12.98 3.99 9.34
C ARG A 66 -12.42 3.97 7.92
N VAL A 67 -12.64 2.87 7.22
CA VAL A 67 -12.08 2.64 5.88
C VAL A 67 -13.07 3.05 4.79
N GLY A 68 -12.64 3.92 3.87
CA GLY A 68 -13.33 4.22 2.63
C GLY A 68 -12.68 3.48 1.46
N LEU A 69 -13.45 2.73 0.67
CA LEU A 69 -12.99 2.16 -0.60
C LEU A 69 -13.52 3.00 -1.75
N TYR A 70 -12.63 3.67 -2.48
CA TYR A 70 -13.03 4.47 -3.63
C TYR A 70 -13.54 3.58 -4.76
N ARG A 71 -14.77 3.87 -5.21
CA ARG A 71 -15.45 3.11 -6.25
C ARG A 71 -15.73 4.02 -7.45
N PRO A 72 -14.88 3.99 -8.48
CA PRO A 72 -15.11 4.76 -9.69
C PRO A 72 -16.36 4.26 -10.44
N TRP A 73 -16.86 5.08 -11.37
CA TRP A 73 -17.95 4.70 -12.28
C TRP A 73 -17.48 3.86 -13.47
N ASN A 74 -16.18 3.87 -13.75
CA ASN A 74 -15.57 2.98 -14.72
C ASN A 74 -15.53 1.54 -14.21
N THR A 75 -15.29 0.60 -15.11
CA THR A 75 -15.11 -0.81 -14.74
C THR A 75 -13.75 -0.98 -14.08
N SER A 76 -13.74 -1.23 -12.76
CA SER A 76 -12.52 -1.57 -12.02
C SER A 76 -12.58 -3.00 -11.51
N MET A 77 -11.73 -3.86 -12.06
CA MET A 77 -11.60 -5.25 -11.57
C MET A 77 -10.93 -5.28 -10.19
N ASP A 78 -9.96 -4.39 -9.96
CA ASP A 78 -9.23 -4.31 -8.69
C ASP A 78 -10.11 -3.82 -7.54
N GLU A 79 -11.01 -2.84 -7.76
CA GLU A 79 -12.00 -2.44 -6.77
C GLU A 79 -12.86 -3.64 -6.34
N GLY A 80 -13.37 -4.41 -7.29
CA GLY A 80 -14.20 -5.58 -7.01
C GLY A 80 -13.47 -6.65 -6.19
N TRP A 81 -12.20 -6.94 -6.52
CA TRP A 81 -11.38 -7.88 -5.74
C TRP A 81 -11.04 -7.35 -4.35
N THR A 82 -10.70 -6.08 -4.24
CA THR A 82 -10.39 -5.42 -2.96
C THR A 82 -11.61 -5.43 -2.05
N ARG A 83 -12.78 -5.06 -2.58
CA ARG A 83 -14.07 -5.12 -1.88
C ARG A 83 -14.36 -6.54 -1.40
N TRP A 84 -14.27 -7.54 -2.29
CA TRP A 84 -14.49 -8.93 -1.92
C TRP A 84 -13.54 -9.41 -0.81
N LEU A 85 -12.28 -8.97 -0.83
CA LEU A 85 -11.31 -9.32 0.22
C LEU A 85 -11.64 -8.66 1.56
N LEU A 86 -12.05 -7.39 1.57
CA LEU A 86 -12.50 -6.72 2.79
C LEU A 86 -13.73 -7.42 3.38
N GLU A 87 -14.73 -7.74 2.55
CA GLU A 87 -15.92 -8.50 2.94
C GLU A 87 -15.56 -9.90 3.46
N ARG A 88 -14.68 -10.62 2.77
CA ARG A 88 -14.28 -11.99 3.13
C ARG A 88 -13.56 -12.08 4.46
N TYR A 89 -12.90 -11.00 4.88
CA TYR A 89 -12.14 -10.92 6.12
C TYR A 89 -12.80 -10.01 7.18
N ASP A 90 -14.10 -9.71 6.99
CA ASP A 90 -14.95 -8.99 7.94
C ASP A 90 -14.45 -7.57 8.27
N PHE A 91 -13.77 -6.91 7.34
CA PHE A 91 -13.37 -5.52 7.50
C PHE A 91 -14.56 -4.62 7.18
N ASP A 92 -14.89 -3.72 8.10
CA ASP A 92 -15.90 -2.69 7.85
C ASP A 92 -15.30 -1.62 6.94
N PHE A 93 -16.01 -1.32 5.86
CA PHE A 93 -15.66 -0.24 4.94
C PHE A 93 -16.91 0.41 4.39
N GLN A 94 -16.76 1.62 3.87
CA GLN A 94 -17.80 2.34 3.15
C GLN A 94 -17.34 2.61 1.72
N ASN A 95 -18.27 2.55 0.77
CA ASN A 95 -17.97 2.96 -0.60
C ASN A 95 -17.82 4.49 -0.65
N VAL A 96 -16.79 4.96 -1.33
CA VAL A 96 -16.55 6.38 -1.58
C VAL A 96 -16.73 6.64 -3.07
N ARG A 97 -17.67 7.51 -3.44
CA ARG A 97 -17.91 7.93 -4.83
C ARG A 97 -17.29 9.29 -5.13
N ASN A 98 -17.25 9.68 -6.40
CA ASN A 98 -16.78 10.99 -6.84
C ASN A 98 -17.51 12.11 -6.07
N SER A 99 -18.84 12.00 -5.94
CA SER A 99 -19.67 12.94 -5.19
C SER A 99 -19.29 13.04 -3.72
N ASP A 100 -18.90 11.93 -3.09
CA ASP A 100 -18.43 11.94 -1.70
C ASP A 100 -17.11 12.69 -1.58
N VAL A 101 -16.18 12.50 -2.53
CA VAL A 101 -14.90 13.20 -2.55
C VAL A 101 -15.12 14.69 -2.83
N HIS A 102 -16.01 15.04 -3.76
CA HIS A 102 -16.35 16.44 -4.08
C HIS A 102 -17.08 17.16 -2.97
N ALA A 103 -17.91 16.45 -2.20
CA ALA A 103 -18.61 17.03 -1.05
C ALA A 103 -17.65 17.46 0.07
N GLY A 104 -16.43 16.88 0.12
CA GLY A 104 -15.44 17.19 1.15
C GLY A 104 -15.69 16.44 2.46
N ASP A 105 -15.19 17.04 3.55
CA ASP A 105 -15.29 16.55 4.93
C ASP A 105 -14.91 15.07 5.09
N LEU A 106 -13.87 14.68 4.35
CA LEU A 106 -13.44 13.28 4.25
C LEU A 106 -12.92 12.75 5.60
N LEU A 107 -12.28 13.59 6.41
CA LEU A 107 -11.79 13.21 7.73
C LEU A 107 -12.91 12.92 8.75
N ASP A 108 -14.07 13.55 8.57
CA ASP A 108 -15.21 13.33 9.46
C ASP A 108 -15.84 11.96 9.22
N ARG A 109 -15.59 11.36 8.04
CA ARG A 109 -16.16 10.07 7.64
C ARG A 109 -15.13 8.95 7.61
N TYR A 110 -13.89 9.24 7.25
CA TYR A 110 -12.86 8.25 6.97
C TYR A 110 -11.56 8.57 7.70
N ASP A 111 -10.88 7.53 8.16
CA ASP A 111 -9.48 7.62 8.62
C ASP A 111 -8.52 7.17 7.51
N VAL A 112 -8.97 6.23 6.67
CA VAL A 112 -8.22 5.66 5.56
C VAL A 112 -9.09 5.65 4.31
N ILE A 113 -8.57 6.12 3.18
CA ILE A 113 -9.19 5.97 1.86
C ILE A 113 -8.29 5.09 0.99
N VAL A 114 -8.86 4.06 0.37
CA VAL A 114 -8.17 3.16 -0.55
C VAL A 114 -8.57 3.50 -1.99
N LEU A 115 -7.59 3.83 -2.83
CA LEU A 115 -7.76 3.96 -4.27
C LEU A 115 -7.42 2.61 -4.93
N PRO A 116 -8.33 2.06 -5.76
CA PRO A 116 -8.09 0.82 -6.49
C PRO A 116 -7.00 1.02 -7.54
N ALA A 117 -6.44 -0.09 -8.04
CA ALA A 117 -5.32 -0.15 -8.98
C ALA A 117 -5.64 0.34 -10.41
N GLU A 118 -6.20 1.54 -10.53
CA GLU A 118 -6.55 2.18 -11.78
C GLU A 118 -5.51 3.20 -12.22
N ARG A 119 -5.45 3.46 -13.54
CA ARG A 119 -4.54 4.46 -14.10
C ARG A 119 -4.96 5.89 -13.70
N PRO A 120 -4.03 6.85 -13.62
CA PRO A 120 -4.34 8.24 -13.25
C PRO A 120 -5.50 8.85 -14.04
N GLY A 121 -5.47 8.79 -15.38
CA GLY A 121 -6.56 9.31 -16.22
C GLY A 121 -7.91 8.60 -15.99
N ALA A 122 -7.89 7.29 -15.69
CA ALA A 122 -9.13 6.56 -15.40
C ALA A 122 -9.75 7.01 -14.06
N LEU A 123 -8.93 7.33 -13.06
CA LEU A 123 -9.39 7.88 -11.78
C LEU A 123 -9.82 9.34 -11.88
N LYS A 124 -9.05 10.15 -12.62
CA LYS A 124 -9.25 11.59 -12.78
C LYS A 124 -10.42 11.92 -13.68
N ASP A 125 -10.45 11.33 -14.87
CA ASP A 125 -11.37 11.72 -15.94
C ASP A 125 -12.64 10.84 -15.95
N GLY A 126 -12.50 9.55 -15.58
CA GLY A 126 -13.62 8.61 -15.58
C GLY A 126 -14.23 8.39 -16.97
N HIS A 127 -15.57 8.29 -17.04
CA HIS A 127 -16.28 8.21 -18.32
C HIS A 127 -16.42 9.60 -18.94
N ALA A 128 -16.15 9.70 -20.25
CA ALA A 128 -16.33 10.95 -20.98
C ALA A 128 -17.78 11.45 -20.91
N GLU A 129 -17.97 12.77 -20.85
CA GLU A 129 -19.29 13.38 -20.89
C GLU A 129 -20.05 12.95 -22.16
N GLY A 130 -21.34 12.64 -22.00
CA GLY A 130 -22.19 12.16 -23.09
C GLY A 130 -22.03 10.68 -23.46
N SER A 131 -20.99 9.97 -22.98
CA SER A 131 -20.82 8.53 -23.25
C SER A 131 -21.69 7.62 -22.37
N VAL A 132 -22.13 8.14 -21.23
CA VAL A 132 -22.98 7.47 -20.23
C VAL A 132 -23.98 8.49 -19.66
N PRO A 133 -25.08 8.05 -19.00
CA PRO A 133 -25.96 8.96 -18.27
C PRO A 133 -25.17 9.88 -17.32
N ALA A 134 -25.54 11.16 -17.24
CA ALA A 134 -24.75 12.20 -16.55
C ALA A 134 -24.31 11.83 -15.12
N ARG A 135 -25.14 11.10 -14.37
CA ARG A 135 -24.82 10.62 -13.01
C ARG A 135 -23.63 9.65 -12.92
N TYR A 136 -23.18 9.09 -14.04
CA TYR A 136 -22.06 8.15 -14.13
C TYR A 136 -20.86 8.72 -14.92
N ALA A 137 -21.00 9.92 -15.48
CA ALA A 137 -19.92 10.59 -16.20
C ALA A 137 -18.90 11.19 -15.21
N GLY A 138 -17.67 11.37 -15.68
CA GLY A 138 -16.60 12.00 -14.92
C GLY A 138 -15.88 11.07 -13.93
N GLY A 139 -14.75 11.57 -13.42
CA GLY A 139 -13.94 10.97 -12.38
C GLY A 139 -13.82 11.88 -11.17
N LEU A 140 -12.68 11.80 -10.48
CA LEU A 140 -12.35 12.70 -9.38
C LEU A 140 -12.21 14.16 -9.85
N GLY A 141 -11.69 14.38 -11.06
CA GLY A 141 -11.27 15.70 -11.53
C GLY A 141 -10.29 16.41 -10.58
N ASP A 142 -9.92 17.64 -10.92
CA ASP A 142 -8.96 18.40 -10.10
C ASP A 142 -9.53 18.73 -8.71
N VAL A 143 -10.84 18.95 -8.61
CA VAL A 143 -11.50 19.23 -7.31
C VAL A 143 -11.41 18.03 -6.38
N GLY A 144 -11.68 16.82 -6.88
CA GLY A 144 -11.61 15.61 -6.07
C GLY A 144 -10.17 15.28 -5.66
N ILE A 145 -9.22 15.47 -6.57
CA ILE A 145 -7.79 15.28 -6.28
C ILE A 145 -7.32 16.24 -5.17
N ARG A 146 -7.64 17.54 -5.25
CA ARG A 146 -7.33 18.50 -4.18
C ARG A 146 -8.00 18.15 -2.85
N SER A 147 -9.20 17.58 -2.89
CA SER A 147 -9.92 17.13 -1.69
C SER A 147 -9.21 15.94 -1.04
N LEU A 148 -8.70 14.98 -1.84
CA LEU A 148 -7.87 13.89 -1.36
C LEU A 148 -6.52 14.38 -0.81
N GLU A 149 -5.89 15.35 -1.46
CA GLU A 149 -4.65 15.97 -0.97
C GLU A 149 -4.90 16.63 0.40
N THR A 150 -5.97 17.40 0.52
CA THR A 150 -6.38 18.05 1.77
C THR A 150 -6.64 17.01 2.87
N PHE A 151 -7.37 15.95 2.56
CA PHE A 151 -7.60 14.82 3.48
C PHE A 151 -6.28 14.25 4.02
N VAL A 152 -5.29 14.01 3.15
CA VAL A 152 -3.97 13.53 3.57
C VAL A 152 -3.24 14.57 4.43
N ARG A 153 -3.20 15.84 3.99
CA ARG A 153 -2.51 16.93 4.70
C ARG A 153 -3.09 17.19 6.09
N THR A 154 -4.38 16.95 6.28
CA THR A 154 -5.08 17.12 7.55
C THR A 154 -5.00 15.89 8.46
N GLY A 155 -4.30 14.82 8.06
CA GLY A 155 -3.98 13.66 8.90
C GLY A 155 -4.64 12.35 8.48
N GLY A 156 -5.42 12.36 7.40
CA GLY A 156 -5.99 11.18 6.78
C GLY A 156 -4.91 10.30 6.13
N THR A 157 -5.24 9.04 5.88
CA THR A 157 -4.34 8.10 5.19
C THR A 157 -4.89 7.71 3.83
N LEU A 158 -4.14 7.95 2.76
CA LEU A 158 -4.50 7.52 1.41
C LEU A 158 -3.68 6.29 1.00
N VAL A 159 -4.32 5.17 0.72
CA VAL A 159 -3.70 3.95 0.19
C VAL A 159 -3.91 3.90 -1.30
N ALA A 160 -2.85 4.10 -2.08
CA ALA A 160 -2.93 4.14 -3.53
C ALA A 160 -2.41 2.82 -4.12
N MET A 161 -3.31 1.94 -4.54
CA MET A 161 -2.91 0.61 -5.04
C MET A 161 -2.24 0.73 -6.42
N ASN A 162 -1.06 0.12 -6.55
CA ASN A 162 -0.40 -0.13 -7.84
C ASN A 162 -0.37 1.13 -8.75
N GLN A 163 -1.10 1.16 -9.87
CA GLN A 163 -1.09 2.28 -10.82
C GLN A 163 -1.67 3.58 -10.25
N ALA A 164 -2.54 3.52 -9.24
CA ALA A 164 -3.05 4.70 -8.56
C ALA A 164 -1.97 5.45 -7.79
N SER A 165 -0.87 4.78 -7.43
CA SER A 165 0.29 5.45 -6.82
C SER A 165 0.86 6.54 -7.73
N ASN A 166 0.82 6.39 -9.06
CA ASN A 166 1.30 7.44 -9.97
C ASN A 166 0.44 8.71 -9.87
N LEU A 167 -0.87 8.60 -9.72
CA LEU A 167 -1.76 9.76 -9.52
C LEU A 167 -1.33 10.53 -8.26
N ALA A 168 -1.10 9.81 -7.16
CA ALA A 168 -0.67 10.40 -5.91
C ALA A 168 0.73 11.04 -6.00
N ILE A 169 1.67 10.39 -6.69
CA ILE A 169 3.02 10.93 -6.92
C ILE A 169 2.95 12.24 -7.70
N ASP A 170 2.24 12.23 -8.83
CA ASP A 170 2.20 13.35 -9.76
C ASP A 170 1.43 14.55 -9.15
N GLU A 171 0.25 14.30 -8.59
CA GLU A 171 -0.65 15.36 -8.12
C GLU A 171 -0.26 15.90 -6.73
N PHE A 172 0.40 15.10 -5.88
CA PHE A 172 0.86 15.57 -4.56
C PHE A 172 2.35 15.95 -4.55
N HIS A 173 3.00 15.90 -5.71
CA HIS A 173 4.41 16.24 -5.91
C HIS A 173 5.34 15.51 -4.94
N LEU A 174 5.13 14.21 -4.79
CA LEU A 174 5.92 13.40 -3.85
C LEU A 174 7.34 13.20 -4.41
N PRO A 175 8.38 13.24 -3.56
CA PRO A 175 9.78 12.97 -3.95
C PRO A 175 10.02 11.47 -4.15
N VAL A 176 9.25 10.86 -5.04
CA VAL A 176 9.28 9.44 -5.42
C VAL A 176 9.10 9.36 -6.91
N ARG A 177 9.91 8.55 -7.59
CA ARG A 177 9.84 8.41 -9.04
C ARG A 177 9.58 6.98 -9.46
N ASN A 178 8.67 6.79 -10.41
CA ASN A 178 8.45 5.51 -11.08
C ASN A 178 9.54 5.28 -12.12
N VAL A 179 10.53 4.43 -11.81
CA VAL A 179 11.71 4.22 -12.66
C VAL A 179 11.44 3.42 -13.92
N VAL A 180 10.28 2.75 -13.99
CA VAL A 180 9.85 1.98 -15.17
C VAL A 180 8.75 2.68 -15.98
N GLY A 181 8.24 3.81 -15.50
CA GLY A 181 7.13 4.52 -16.15
C GLY A 181 7.49 5.12 -17.50
N GLU A 182 8.75 5.53 -17.67
CA GLU A 182 9.26 6.15 -18.91
C GLU A 182 9.89 5.13 -19.87
N LEU A 183 9.98 3.86 -19.46
CA LEU A 183 10.63 2.82 -20.26
C LEU A 183 9.67 2.26 -21.30
N GLY A 184 10.19 2.02 -22.50
CA GLY A 184 9.48 1.24 -23.49
C GLY A 184 9.34 -0.22 -23.07
N ARG A 185 8.32 -0.92 -23.58
CA ARG A 185 8.10 -2.34 -23.27
C ARG A 185 9.27 -3.24 -23.71
N GLN A 186 10.05 -2.81 -24.69
CA GLN A 186 11.26 -3.49 -25.12
C GLN A 186 12.41 -3.37 -24.11
N ASP A 187 12.38 -2.37 -23.23
CA ASP A 187 13.44 -2.08 -22.25
C ASP A 187 13.08 -2.62 -20.86
N PHE A 188 11.80 -2.65 -20.52
CA PHE A 188 11.28 -3.29 -19.31
C PHE A 188 9.89 -3.87 -19.54
N PHE A 189 9.73 -5.16 -19.23
CA PHE A 189 8.43 -5.80 -19.30
C PHE A 189 8.34 -6.95 -18.31
N SER A 190 7.30 -6.93 -17.49
CA SER A 190 6.87 -8.10 -16.72
C SER A 190 5.37 -8.05 -16.54
N SER A 191 4.74 -9.18 -16.85
CA SER A 191 3.32 -9.40 -16.68
C SER A 191 3.14 -10.77 -16.05
N GLY A 192 2.18 -10.87 -15.12
CA GLY A 192 1.83 -12.15 -14.50
C GLY A 192 2.97 -12.89 -13.79
N SER A 193 3.88 -12.17 -13.13
CA SER A 193 5.08 -12.77 -12.53
C SER A 193 5.06 -12.78 -11.01
N ILE A 194 5.72 -13.76 -10.41
CA ILE A 194 5.94 -13.83 -8.96
C ILE A 194 7.35 -13.33 -8.69
N MET A 195 7.45 -12.31 -7.84
CA MET A 195 8.71 -11.71 -7.43
C MET A 195 8.93 -11.87 -5.93
N GLU A 196 10.19 -12.02 -5.53
CA GLU A 196 10.61 -11.88 -4.13
C GLU A 196 10.89 -10.42 -3.80
N VAL A 197 10.54 -10.01 -2.59
CA VAL A 197 10.84 -8.71 -1.98
C VAL A 197 11.23 -8.90 -0.53
N GLU A 198 12.09 -8.02 -0.04
CA GLU A 198 12.48 -7.91 1.36
C GLU A 198 11.51 -6.99 2.09
N SER A 199 11.04 -7.43 3.26
CA SER A 199 10.04 -6.75 4.09
C SER A 199 10.67 -6.19 5.35
N ASP A 200 10.33 -4.95 5.69
CA ASP A 200 10.66 -4.37 7.00
C ASP A 200 9.70 -4.90 8.08
N VAL A 201 10.04 -6.06 8.64
CA VAL A 201 9.23 -6.74 9.67
C VAL A 201 9.21 -6.03 11.02
N ALA A 202 10.06 -5.01 11.22
CA ALA A 202 10.03 -4.20 12.42
C ALA A 202 8.83 -3.23 12.42
N HIS A 203 8.36 -2.84 11.24
CA HIS A 203 7.28 -1.89 11.07
C HIS A 203 5.90 -2.50 11.42
N PRO A 204 5.02 -1.83 12.20
CA PRO A 204 3.75 -2.40 12.66
C PRO A 204 2.81 -2.87 11.54
N VAL A 205 2.78 -2.16 10.40
CA VAL A 205 1.97 -2.54 9.23
C VAL A 205 2.39 -3.90 8.65
N MET A 206 3.66 -4.28 8.82
CA MET A 206 4.24 -5.52 8.32
C MET A 206 4.14 -6.67 9.34
N ALA A 207 3.36 -6.50 10.42
CA ALA A 207 3.20 -7.53 11.43
C ALA A 207 2.72 -8.87 10.82
N GLY A 208 3.50 -9.92 11.05
CA GLY A 208 3.22 -11.27 10.53
C GLY A 208 3.65 -11.50 9.08
N MET A 209 4.27 -10.52 8.42
CA MET A 209 4.92 -10.74 7.13
C MET A 209 6.27 -11.46 7.31
N PRO A 210 6.64 -12.38 6.40
CA PRO A 210 7.99 -12.93 6.37
C PRO A 210 8.99 -11.86 5.92
N GLU A 211 10.25 -11.98 6.34
CA GLU A 211 11.34 -11.10 5.89
C GLU A 211 11.49 -11.13 4.37
N ARG A 212 11.36 -12.30 3.75
CA ARG A 212 11.28 -12.46 2.29
C ARG A 212 9.86 -12.81 1.90
N ALA A 213 9.17 -11.84 1.30
CA ALA A 213 7.79 -11.98 0.86
C ALA A 213 7.72 -12.19 -0.66
N LYS A 214 6.66 -12.88 -1.07
CA LYS A 214 6.37 -13.15 -2.49
C LYS A 214 5.22 -12.26 -2.92
N ILE A 215 5.43 -11.46 -3.95
CA ILE A 215 4.43 -10.56 -4.51
C ILE A 215 4.09 -10.97 -5.94
N PHE A 216 2.86 -10.66 -6.35
CA PHE A 216 2.46 -10.76 -7.73
C PHE A 216 2.74 -9.42 -8.41
N PHE A 217 3.40 -9.46 -9.56
CA PHE A 217 3.74 -8.31 -10.36
C PHE A 217 3.07 -8.44 -11.72
N ASP A 218 2.17 -7.52 -12.04
CA ASP A 218 1.62 -7.36 -13.37
C ASP A 218 1.71 -5.90 -13.79
N ARG A 219 2.63 -5.58 -14.71
CA ARG A 219 2.79 -4.23 -15.29
C ARG A 219 2.72 -3.13 -14.23
N SER A 220 3.31 -3.39 -13.07
CA SER A 220 3.20 -2.54 -11.88
C SER A 220 4.32 -1.50 -11.87
N PRO A 221 4.12 -0.33 -11.27
CA PRO A 221 5.19 0.66 -11.16
C PRO A 221 6.27 0.15 -10.20
N VAL A 222 7.49 0.65 -10.41
CA VAL A 222 8.65 0.37 -9.57
C VAL A 222 9.22 1.71 -9.14
N PHE A 223 9.35 1.92 -7.83
CA PHE A 223 9.68 3.23 -7.31
C PHE A 223 11.12 3.35 -6.85
N THR A 224 11.68 4.55 -6.95
CA THR A 224 12.85 4.97 -6.21
C THR A 224 12.51 6.24 -5.44
N VAL A 225 13.14 6.43 -4.28
CA VAL A 225 12.98 7.63 -3.46
C VAL A 225 13.98 8.69 -3.91
N GLU A 226 13.57 9.95 -3.89
CA GLU A 226 14.41 11.08 -4.27
C GLU A 226 14.83 11.90 -3.03
N GLU A 227 15.67 12.92 -3.24
CA GLU A 227 16.08 13.83 -2.18
C GLU A 227 14.86 14.54 -1.58
N GLY A 228 14.84 14.70 -0.26
CA GLY A 228 13.69 15.26 0.46
C GLY A 228 12.57 14.26 0.73
N PHE A 229 12.72 12.98 0.38
CA PHE A 229 11.75 11.96 0.77
C PHE A 229 11.71 11.74 2.27
N GLU A 230 10.54 12.00 2.84
CA GLU A 230 10.18 11.64 4.19
C GLU A 230 9.22 10.44 4.14
N GLY A 231 9.55 9.38 4.88
CA GLY A 231 8.76 8.15 4.90
C GLY A 231 9.60 6.89 4.99
N ALA A 232 8.95 5.74 4.79
CA ALA A 232 9.60 4.44 4.88
C ALA A 232 9.20 3.53 3.71
N ALA A 233 10.20 2.93 3.07
CA ALA A 233 10.02 1.87 2.11
C ALA A 233 9.92 0.51 2.85
N LEU A 234 8.70 0.00 2.99
CA LEU A 234 8.41 -1.21 3.78
C LEU A 234 8.64 -2.52 3.01
N LEU A 235 8.65 -2.45 1.68
CA LEU A 235 8.93 -3.57 0.77
C LEU A 235 9.96 -3.10 -0.26
N LYS A 236 11.07 -3.83 -0.37
CA LYS A 236 12.18 -3.49 -1.27
C LYS A 236 12.53 -4.70 -2.12
N TYR A 237 12.95 -4.46 -3.35
CA TYR A 237 13.66 -5.49 -4.10
C TYR A 237 15.09 -5.60 -3.57
N GLN A 238 15.62 -6.82 -3.56
CA GLN A 238 17.01 -7.08 -3.16
C GLN A 238 18.00 -6.30 -4.04
N GLU A 239 19.15 -5.93 -3.45
CA GLU A 239 20.16 -5.10 -4.14
C GLU A 239 20.85 -5.83 -5.29
N ALA A 240 20.94 -7.17 -5.23
CA ALA A 240 21.63 -7.99 -6.21
C ALA A 240 20.87 -9.27 -6.52
N GLY A 241 20.97 -9.74 -7.77
CA GLY A 241 20.30 -10.93 -8.27
C GLY A 241 18.88 -10.67 -8.77
N SER A 242 18.33 -11.64 -9.50
CA SER A 242 16.98 -11.52 -10.05
C SER A 242 15.93 -11.67 -8.95
N PRO A 243 14.89 -10.81 -8.92
CA PRO A 243 13.73 -10.96 -8.02
C PRO A 243 12.79 -12.08 -8.49
N LEU A 244 12.98 -12.59 -9.71
CA LEU A 244 11.99 -13.41 -10.39
C LEU A 244 12.02 -14.81 -9.79
N LEU A 245 10.90 -15.18 -9.16
CA LEU A 245 10.69 -16.55 -8.70
C LEU A 245 9.96 -17.38 -9.75
N SER A 246 9.07 -16.76 -10.52
CA SER A 246 8.29 -17.42 -11.58
C SER A 246 7.71 -16.39 -12.55
N GLY A 247 7.57 -16.75 -13.82
CA GLY A 247 7.03 -15.88 -14.87
C GLY A 247 8.12 -15.33 -15.78
N TYR A 248 7.96 -14.08 -16.23
CA TYR A 248 8.86 -13.44 -17.18
C TYR A 248 9.19 -12.01 -16.75
N LEU A 249 10.48 -11.67 -16.79
CA LEU A 249 10.99 -10.35 -16.50
C LEU A 249 12.06 -9.97 -17.52
N LEU A 250 11.74 -8.96 -18.33
CA LEU A 250 12.67 -8.29 -19.22
C LEU A 250 13.18 -7.01 -18.56
N GLY A 251 14.47 -6.71 -18.71
CA GLY A 251 15.09 -5.50 -18.16
C GLY A 251 15.47 -5.61 -16.68
N GLU A 252 15.87 -6.80 -16.21
CA GLU A 252 16.34 -7.01 -14.84
C GLU A 252 17.42 -6.01 -14.42
N GLU A 253 18.32 -5.69 -15.36
CA GLU A 253 19.43 -4.77 -15.22
C GLU A 253 19.00 -3.30 -15.09
N THR A 254 17.78 -2.96 -15.49
CA THR A 254 17.29 -1.58 -15.39
C THR A 254 17.07 -1.16 -13.93
N ARG A 255 16.96 -2.14 -13.02
CA ARG A 255 17.09 -1.93 -11.56
C ARG A 255 18.51 -1.55 -11.15
N ALA A 256 19.52 -2.12 -11.82
CA ALA A 256 20.94 -1.85 -11.59
C ALA A 256 21.44 -0.57 -12.30
N ARG A 257 20.77 -0.09 -13.37
CA ARG A 257 21.15 1.14 -14.10
C ARG A 257 20.74 2.47 -13.46
N VAL A 258 20.03 2.47 -12.33
CA VAL A 258 19.97 3.65 -11.44
C VAL A 258 21.38 3.98 -10.88
N ARG A 259 22.35 3.08 -11.06
CA ARG A 259 23.77 3.28 -10.79
C ARG A 259 24.43 4.18 -11.85
N ARG A 260 24.38 5.50 -11.62
CA ARG A 260 25.20 6.57 -12.25
C ARG A 260 25.03 6.80 -13.76
N ARG A 261 24.45 7.95 -14.14
CA ARG A 261 25.00 8.75 -15.25
C ARG A 261 26.06 9.70 -14.65
N PRO A 262 27.37 9.51 -14.87
CA PRO A 262 28.34 10.53 -14.49
C PRO A 262 28.25 11.68 -15.49
N ARG A 263 27.86 12.87 -15.03
CA ARG A 263 28.30 14.09 -15.72
C ARG A 263 29.82 14.11 -15.62
N ARG A 264 30.46 14.16 -16.79
CA ARG A 264 31.90 14.23 -16.96
C ARG A 264 32.35 15.60 -16.45
N THR A 265 32.70 15.70 -15.17
CA THR A 265 33.46 16.83 -14.65
C THR A 265 34.57 16.27 -13.76
N LEU A 266 35.79 16.56 -14.17
CA LEU A 266 37.03 16.19 -13.52
C LEU A 266 37.08 16.82 -12.13
N TRP A 267 37.14 16.03 -11.06
CA TRP A 267 37.70 16.49 -9.78
C TRP A 267 38.23 15.30 -8.96
N ARG A 268 39.50 15.43 -8.52
CA ARG A 268 40.20 14.46 -7.67
C ARG A 268 39.82 14.68 -6.22
N GLY A 269 39.64 13.58 -5.49
CA GLY A 269 39.85 13.55 -4.04
C GLY A 269 38.61 13.85 -3.19
N ALA A 270 37.89 12.80 -2.82
CA ALA A 270 37.33 12.57 -1.47
C ALA A 270 36.48 11.29 -1.54
N ARG A 271 36.69 10.37 -0.59
CA ARG A 271 35.70 9.30 -0.34
C ARG A 271 34.56 9.90 0.46
N PRO A 272 33.30 9.60 0.12
CA PRO A 272 32.29 9.44 1.14
C PRO A 272 31.68 8.04 1.09
N ALA A 273 31.47 7.48 2.27
CA ALA A 273 30.56 6.35 2.46
C ALA A 273 29.14 6.85 2.25
N SER A 274 28.43 6.32 1.26
CA SER A 274 27.01 6.60 1.02
C SER A 274 26.25 5.29 0.88
N ARG A 275 25.30 5.04 1.79
CA ARG A 275 24.25 4.03 1.60
C ARG A 275 23.43 4.37 0.35
N VAL A 276 23.16 3.37 -0.47
CA VAL A 276 22.59 3.45 -1.82
C VAL A 276 21.06 3.21 -1.75
N PRO A 277 20.21 3.88 -2.56
CA PRO A 277 18.76 3.68 -2.50
C PRO A 277 18.32 2.38 -3.21
N ALA A 278 17.51 1.57 -2.52
CA ALA A 278 16.88 0.36 -3.04
C ALA A 278 15.52 0.68 -3.73
N ALA A 279 15.14 -0.11 -4.74
CA ALA A 279 13.86 0.02 -5.43
C ALA A 279 12.69 -0.48 -4.56
N VAL A 280 11.57 0.24 -4.54
CA VAL A 280 10.43 0.06 -3.63
C VAL A 280 9.20 -0.43 -4.39
N ALA A 281 8.47 -1.37 -3.79
CA ALA A 281 7.18 -1.85 -4.31
C ALA A 281 6.00 -1.22 -3.53
N GLY A 282 5.36 -0.20 -4.11
CA GLY A 282 4.10 0.40 -3.62
C GLY A 282 4.22 1.63 -2.72
N ALA A 283 3.12 2.38 -2.57
CA ALA A 283 3.02 3.59 -1.76
C ALA A 283 1.60 3.78 -1.14
N ALA A 284 1.51 4.18 0.12
CA ALA A 284 0.35 4.88 0.72
C ALA A 284 0.88 6.16 1.38
N ILE A 285 0.05 7.07 1.87
CA ILE A 285 0.49 8.40 2.33
C ILE A 285 -0.27 8.77 3.61
N ARG A 286 0.42 9.26 4.64
CA ARG A 286 -0.16 9.82 5.87
C ARG A 286 0.66 11.04 6.31
N ASN A 287 0.00 12.12 6.76
CA ASN A 287 0.67 13.23 7.47
C ASN A 287 0.66 13.01 8.99
N VAL A 288 1.80 13.25 9.64
CA VAL A 288 1.91 13.54 11.08
C VAL A 288 2.52 14.93 11.17
N PRO A 289 2.05 15.86 12.03
CA PRO A 289 2.53 17.25 12.04
C PRO A 289 4.07 17.30 12.03
N GLY A 290 4.67 17.75 10.93
CA GLY A 290 6.11 17.86 10.74
C GLY A 290 6.81 16.77 9.92
N ALA A 291 6.12 15.76 9.37
CA ALA A 291 6.68 14.87 8.36
C ALA A 291 5.62 14.18 7.49
N VAL A 292 5.77 14.24 6.15
CA VAL A 292 4.98 13.42 5.23
C VAL A 292 5.48 11.98 5.36
N GLN A 293 4.64 11.00 5.71
CA GLN A 293 5.03 9.58 5.73
C GLN A 293 4.34 8.82 4.60
N LEU A 294 5.13 8.41 3.60
CA LEU A 294 4.70 7.39 2.65
C LEU A 294 4.76 5.98 3.30
N ARG A 295 3.64 5.25 3.29
CA ARG A 295 3.39 3.92 3.86
C ARG A 295 2.99 2.88 2.78
N ALA A 296 3.92 2.25 2.09
CA ALA A 296 3.58 1.22 1.10
C ALA A 296 2.76 0.03 1.67
N VAL A 297 1.64 -0.35 1.04
CA VAL A 297 0.97 -1.65 1.24
C VAL A 297 0.65 -2.25 -0.13
N LEU A 298 1.19 -3.42 -0.46
CA LEU A 298 0.84 -4.15 -1.68
C LEU A 298 0.54 -5.65 -1.49
N THR A 299 -0.19 -6.17 -2.47
CA THR A 299 -1.08 -7.32 -2.43
C THR A 299 -0.62 -8.45 -3.36
N GLY A 300 -0.35 -9.65 -2.84
CA GLY A 300 -0.21 -10.88 -3.65
C GLY A 300 -1.49 -11.73 -3.72
N HIS A 301 -1.87 -12.21 -4.91
CA HIS A 301 -2.97 -13.15 -5.15
C HIS A 301 -2.46 -14.60 -5.07
N ARG A 302 -3.15 -15.52 -4.37
CA ARG A 302 -2.87 -16.97 -4.47
C ARG A 302 -3.58 -17.53 -5.70
N GLY A 303 -2.82 -18.09 -6.65
CA GLY A 303 -3.35 -19.00 -7.66
C GLY A 303 -3.65 -20.37 -7.05
N ARG A 304 -4.85 -20.92 -7.32
CA ARG A 304 -5.20 -22.30 -6.96
C ARG A 304 -4.47 -23.26 -7.89
N GLY A 305 -3.88 -24.31 -7.33
CA GLY A 305 -3.24 -25.40 -8.08
C GLY A 305 -4.26 -26.18 -8.89
N VAL A 306 -3.88 -26.50 -10.13
CA VAL A 306 -4.53 -27.47 -10.99
C VAL A 306 -4.12 -28.86 -10.49
N ARG A 307 -5.09 -29.68 -10.10
CA ARG A 307 -4.89 -31.12 -9.92
C ARG A 307 -4.87 -31.78 -11.30
N LYS A 308 -3.89 -32.62 -11.54
CA LYS A 308 -4.06 -33.84 -12.33
C LYS A 308 -4.01 -35.01 -11.35
#